data_AF-A0A5K1B5T0-F1
#
_entry.id   AF-A0A5K1B5T0-F1
#
_cell.length_a   1.000
_cell.length_b   1.000
_cell.length_c   1.000
_cell.angle_alpha   90.00
_cell.angle_beta   90.00
_cell.angle_gamma   90.00
#
_symmetry.space_group_name_H-M   'P 1'
#
loop_
_entity.id
_entity.type
_entity.pdbx_description
1 polymer ?
#
loop_
_entity_poly.entity_id
_entity_poly.type
_entity_poly.pdbx_seq_one_letter_code
_entity_poly.pdbx_strand_id
1 'polypeptide(L)'
;VVFTGGRTQPGTIKPDEGERHTYSVLDCQPTREAILPYVLYIQKILRRRPFLIKNLENVMRRFLQSLELFEENERKKLAIFTALTFSQKLSGLPPETVFQPLLKDSLVAKGLVLSFITDFFKEYLVENSLDDLIALLKRGKMEDNLLEFFPTAKRSAEGFSEHF
;
A
#
# COMPACT_ATOMS: atom_id res chain seq x y z
N VAL A 1 -10.31 3.13 11.86
CA VAL A 1 -11.02 4.42 11.76
C VAL A 1 -10.60 5.19 10.52
N VAL A 2 -9.33 5.62 10.36
CA VAL A 2 -8.93 6.44 9.18
C VAL A 2 -9.10 5.70 7.84
N PHE A 3 -8.86 4.40 7.81
CA PHE A 3 -9.00 3.62 6.58
C PHE A 3 -10.43 3.14 6.31
N THR A 4 -11.09 2.58 7.32
CA THR A 4 -12.37 1.85 7.20
C THR A 4 -13.58 2.58 7.78
N GLY A 5 -13.40 3.77 8.36
CA GLY A 5 -14.46 4.51 9.05
C GLY A 5 -14.86 3.93 10.42
N GLY A 6 -14.35 2.74 10.80
CA GLY A 6 -14.69 2.05 12.05
C GLY A 6 -13.51 1.30 12.69
N ARG A 7 -13.74 0.61 13.81
CA ARG A 7 -12.77 -0.35 14.37
C ARG A 7 -12.84 -1.63 13.55
N THR A 8 -11.71 -2.18 13.10
CA THR A 8 -11.69 -3.49 12.42
C THR A 8 -11.64 -4.60 13.46
N GLN A 9 -12.42 -5.66 13.30
CA GLN A 9 -12.28 -6.85 14.14
C GLN A 9 -10.90 -7.49 13.93
N PRO A 10 -10.32 -8.20 14.93
CA PRO A 10 -9.10 -8.98 14.73
C PRO A 10 -9.28 -10.02 13.61
N GLY A 11 -8.31 -10.15 12.72
CA GLY A 11 -8.35 -11.10 11.59
C GLY A 11 -9.21 -10.69 10.37
N THR A 12 -10.12 -9.73 10.47
CA THR A 12 -10.96 -9.27 9.33
C THR A 12 -10.72 -7.80 8.95
N ILE A 13 -10.91 -7.46 7.68
CA ILE A 13 -10.96 -6.04 7.25
C ILE A 13 -12.34 -5.42 7.48
N LYS A 14 -13.32 -6.23 7.89
CA LYS A 14 -14.68 -5.79 8.16
C LYS A 14 -14.69 -4.94 9.45
N PRO A 15 -15.36 -3.78 9.42
CA PRO A 15 -15.57 -3.02 10.64
C PRO A 15 -16.46 -3.82 11.60
N ASP A 16 -16.19 -3.67 12.89
CA ASP A 16 -17.06 -4.11 13.98
C ASP A 16 -18.43 -3.43 13.87
N GLU A 17 -19.50 -4.08 14.31
CA GLU A 17 -20.87 -3.52 14.19
C GLU A 17 -20.93 -2.13 14.84
N GLY A 18 -21.16 -1.11 14.02
CA GLY A 18 -21.20 0.30 14.42
C GLY A 18 -21.24 1.26 13.22
N GLU A 19 -21.63 2.51 13.47
CA GLU A 19 -21.68 3.55 12.45
C GLU A 19 -20.29 3.79 11.83
N ARG A 20 -20.22 3.75 10.49
CA ARG A 20 -19.00 4.10 9.77
C ARG A 20 -18.89 5.61 9.66
N HIS A 21 -17.75 6.16 10.06
CA HIS A 21 -17.44 7.54 9.73
C HIS A 21 -17.24 7.67 8.21
N THR A 22 -17.96 8.59 7.60
CA THR A 22 -17.91 8.94 6.17
C THR A 22 -16.54 9.44 5.68
N TYR A 23 -15.68 9.87 6.61
CA TYR A 23 -14.31 10.26 6.29
C TYR A 23 -13.36 9.07 6.42
N SER A 24 -13.33 8.22 5.39
CA SER A 24 -12.42 7.08 5.33
C SER A 24 -11.80 6.87 3.94
N VAL A 25 -10.55 6.39 3.91
CA VAL A 25 -9.80 6.15 2.66
C VAL A 25 -10.52 5.14 1.76
N LEU A 26 -11.20 4.15 2.32
CA LEU A 26 -11.90 3.13 1.52
C LEU A 26 -13.25 3.61 0.97
N ASP A 27 -13.86 4.65 1.55
CA ASP A 27 -15.15 5.20 1.12
C ASP A 27 -14.99 6.35 0.09
N CYS A 28 -13.76 6.84 -0.12
CA CYS A 28 -13.49 7.88 -1.12
C CYS A 28 -13.30 7.30 -2.54
N GLN A 29 -13.26 8.16 -3.57
CA GLN A 29 -13.00 7.72 -4.94
C GLN A 29 -11.56 7.18 -5.11
N PRO A 30 -11.31 6.21 -6.01
CA PRO A 30 -9.97 5.66 -6.27
C PRO A 30 -9.11 6.61 -7.12
N THR A 31 -8.99 7.86 -6.68
CA THR A 31 -8.22 8.92 -7.35
C THR A 31 -7.24 9.59 -6.39
N ARG A 32 -6.16 10.12 -6.94
CA ARG A 32 -5.14 10.86 -6.18
C ARG A 32 -5.75 11.99 -5.37
N GLU A 33 -6.58 12.81 -5.99
CA GLU A 33 -7.12 14.03 -5.41
C GLU A 33 -8.02 13.74 -4.20
N ALA A 34 -8.73 12.60 -4.24
CA ALA A 34 -9.57 12.16 -3.15
C ALA A 34 -8.75 11.58 -1.98
N ILE A 35 -7.64 10.89 -2.27
CA ILE A 35 -6.84 10.17 -1.26
C ILE A 35 -5.78 11.07 -0.60
N LEU A 36 -5.20 12.01 -1.35
CA LEU A 36 -4.13 12.90 -0.88
C LEU A 36 -4.46 13.64 0.42
N PRO A 37 -5.67 14.21 0.63
CA PRO A 37 -6.03 14.86 1.89
C PRO A 37 -5.89 13.94 3.11
N TYR A 38 -6.19 12.65 2.98
CA TYR A 38 -6.04 11.67 4.07
C TYR A 38 -4.57 11.42 4.40
N VAL A 39 -3.71 11.33 3.39
CA VAL A 39 -2.26 11.16 3.58
C VAL A 39 -1.68 12.38 4.31
N LEU A 40 -2.03 13.59 3.87
CA LEU A 40 -1.58 14.83 4.50
C LEU A 40 -2.10 14.96 5.94
N TYR A 41 -3.34 14.53 6.20
CA TYR A 41 -3.90 14.49 7.54
C TYR A 41 -3.14 13.54 8.48
N ILE A 42 -2.86 12.31 8.02
CA ILE A 42 -2.04 11.35 8.77
C ILE A 42 -0.63 11.89 9.01
N GLN A 43 -0.02 12.51 8.00
CA GLN A 43 1.29 13.15 8.13
C GLN A 43 1.30 14.25 9.20
N LYS A 44 0.25 15.07 9.24
CA LYS A 44 0.08 16.12 10.26
C LYS A 44 -0.09 15.53 11.66
N ILE A 45 -0.82 14.41 11.80
CA ILE A 45 -0.97 13.71 13.09
C ILE A 45 0.37 13.11 13.53
N LEU A 46 1.07 12.39 12.65
CA LEU A 46 2.33 11.73 12.99
C LEU A 46 3.41 12.72 13.38
N ARG A 47 3.47 13.88 12.73
CA ARG A 47 4.37 14.98 13.15
C ARG A 47 4.11 15.47 14.57
N ARG A 48 2.85 15.45 15.03
CA ARG A 48 2.47 15.86 16.40
C ARG A 48 2.53 14.72 17.41
N ARG A 49 2.41 13.47 16.95
CA ARG A 49 2.29 12.25 17.77
C ARG A 49 3.07 11.11 17.10
N PRO A 50 4.41 11.15 17.11
CA PRO A 50 5.24 10.21 16.35
C PRO A 50 5.09 8.76 16.84
N PHE A 51 4.75 8.54 18.11
CA PHE A 51 4.47 7.20 18.67
C PHE A 51 3.33 6.46 17.96
N LEU A 52 2.46 7.15 17.23
CA LEU A 52 1.39 6.54 16.44
C LEU A 52 1.91 5.84 15.17
N ILE A 53 3.18 6.04 14.78
CA ILE A 53 3.73 5.42 13.58
C ILE A 53 3.68 3.90 13.66
N LYS A 54 3.95 3.32 14.83
CA LYS A 54 3.90 1.88 15.06
C LYS A 54 2.50 1.30 14.84
N ASN A 55 1.46 2.08 15.15
CA ASN A 55 0.08 1.69 14.86
C ASN A 55 -0.20 1.71 13.35
N LEU A 56 0.31 2.73 12.65
CA LEU A 56 0.18 2.81 11.18
C LEU A 56 0.91 1.64 10.51
N GLU A 57 2.15 1.36 10.90
CA GLU A 57 2.93 0.20 10.42
C GLU A 57 2.16 -1.11 10.57
N ASN A 58 1.59 -1.36 11.75
CA ASN A 58 0.81 -2.58 12.02
C ASN A 58 -0.44 -2.68 11.13
N VAL A 59 -1.14 -1.56 10.92
CA VAL A 59 -2.33 -1.52 10.05
C VAL A 59 -1.93 -1.76 8.60
N MET A 60 -0.89 -1.09 8.10
CA MET A 60 -0.39 -1.25 6.73
C MET A 60 0.03 -2.69 6.48
N ARG A 61 0.87 -3.26 7.35
CA ARG A 61 1.30 -4.67 7.26
C ARG A 61 0.09 -5.61 7.15
N ARG A 62 -0.89 -5.43 8.03
CA ARG A 62 -2.08 -6.28 8.07
C ARG A 62 -2.91 -6.17 6.79
N PHE A 63 -3.09 -4.97 6.27
CA PHE A 63 -3.87 -4.74 5.04
C PHE A 63 -3.19 -5.37 3.83
N LEU A 64 -1.87 -5.21 3.72
CA LEU A 64 -1.09 -5.75 2.61
C LEU A 64 -1.03 -7.29 2.64
N GLN A 65 -1.03 -7.91 3.82
CA GLN A 65 -1.15 -9.37 3.96
C GLN A 65 -2.56 -9.90 3.66
N SER A 66 -3.55 -9.02 3.68
CA SER A 66 -4.97 -9.34 3.52
C SER A 66 -5.55 -8.76 2.23
N LEU A 67 -4.71 -8.48 1.22
CA LEU A 67 -5.16 -7.93 -0.07
C LEU A 67 -6.27 -8.75 -0.73
N GLU A 68 -6.28 -10.06 -0.50
CA GLU A 68 -7.32 -10.97 -1.00
C GLU A 68 -8.72 -10.71 -0.42
N LEU A 69 -8.82 -10.02 0.71
CA LEU A 69 -10.10 -9.67 1.31
C LEU A 69 -10.71 -8.39 0.71
N PHE A 70 -9.90 -7.59 0.01
CA PHE A 70 -10.33 -6.32 -0.55
C PHE A 70 -10.83 -6.47 -1.99
N GLU A 71 -11.84 -5.68 -2.35
CA GLU A 71 -12.29 -5.55 -3.72
C GLU A 71 -11.24 -4.85 -4.59
N GLU A 72 -11.37 -4.96 -5.91
CA GLU A 72 -10.41 -4.37 -6.86
C GLU A 72 -10.24 -2.86 -6.67
N ASN A 73 -11.35 -2.12 -6.52
CA ASN A 73 -11.32 -0.68 -6.26
C ASN A 73 -10.67 -0.34 -4.91
N GLU A 74 -10.88 -1.15 -3.88
CA GLU A 74 -10.27 -0.95 -2.57
C GLU A 74 -8.75 -1.20 -2.61
N ARG A 75 -8.32 -2.25 -3.33
CA ARG A 75 -6.89 -2.52 -3.57
C ARG A 75 -6.22 -1.36 -4.30
N LYS A 76 -6.88 -0.80 -5.31
CA LYS A 76 -6.40 0.38 -6.03
C LYS A 76 -6.27 1.61 -5.12
N LYS A 77 -7.27 1.89 -4.26
CA LYS A 77 -7.19 2.95 -3.25
C LYS A 77 -6.01 2.75 -2.29
N LEU A 78 -5.79 1.51 -1.84
CA LEU A 78 -4.64 1.18 -0.99
C LEU A 78 -3.31 1.38 -1.70
N ALA A 79 -3.20 1.01 -2.98
CA ALA A 79 -2.00 1.23 -3.78
C ALA A 79 -1.70 2.74 -3.90
N ILE A 80 -2.71 3.54 -4.26
CA ILE A 80 -2.58 5.00 -4.38
C ILE A 80 -2.19 5.63 -3.04
N PHE A 81 -2.89 5.26 -1.95
CA PHE A 81 -2.59 5.74 -0.62
C PHE A 81 -1.14 5.42 -0.22
N THR A 82 -0.67 4.21 -0.51
CA THR A 82 0.68 3.77 -0.19
C THR A 82 1.72 4.53 -1.00
N ALA A 83 1.48 4.76 -2.30
CA ALA A 83 2.36 5.54 -3.17
C ALA A 83 2.49 6.99 -2.71
N LEU A 84 1.35 7.64 -2.43
CA LEU A 84 1.32 9.00 -1.90
C LEU A 84 1.99 9.09 -0.53
N THR A 85 1.87 8.06 0.32
CA THR A 85 2.54 8.03 1.64
C THR A 85 4.06 8.12 1.50
N PHE A 86 4.65 7.43 0.52
CA PHE A 86 6.09 7.53 0.26
C PHE A 86 6.46 8.80 -0.51
N SER A 87 5.65 9.23 -1.49
CA SER A 87 5.85 10.47 -2.27
C SER A 87 5.90 11.71 -1.35
N GLN A 88 4.94 11.81 -0.43
CA GLN A 88 4.84 12.89 0.55
C GLN A 88 5.88 12.79 1.67
N LYS A 89 6.85 11.87 1.56
CA LYS A 89 7.93 11.61 2.53
C LYS A 89 7.38 11.55 3.95
N LEU A 90 6.39 10.68 4.18
CA LEU A 90 5.88 10.41 5.52
C LEU A 90 7.02 9.82 6.37
N SER A 91 7.78 10.69 7.05
CA SER A 91 8.96 10.35 7.84
C SER A 91 8.58 9.42 8.98
N GLY A 92 8.68 8.12 8.75
CA GLY A 92 8.48 7.13 9.79
C GLY A 92 7.99 5.79 9.31
N LEU A 93 7.31 5.68 8.16
CA LEU A 93 6.83 4.38 7.67
C LEU A 93 8.00 3.66 6.97
N PRO A 94 8.53 2.55 7.51
CA PRO A 94 9.66 1.87 6.91
C PRO A 94 9.20 1.11 5.65
N PRO A 95 9.85 1.28 4.48
CA PRO A 95 9.41 0.64 3.23
C PRO A 95 9.28 -0.89 3.31
N GLU A 96 10.11 -1.55 4.11
CA GLU A 96 10.06 -2.99 4.37
C GLU A 96 8.75 -3.44 5.02
N THR A 97 8.08 -2.56 5.77
CA THR A 97 6.76 -2.84 6.37
C THR A 97 5.64 -2.88 5.33
N VAL A 98 5.90 -2.35 4.13
CA VAL A 98 4.98 -2.36 3.00
C VAL A 98 5.33 -3.47 2.01
N PHE A 99 6.60 -3.57 1.60
CA PHE A 99 6.94 -4.48 0.51
C PHE A 99 7.09 -5.94 0.95
N GLN A 100 7.69 -6.23 2.10
CA GLN A 100 7.88 -7.62 2.54
C GLN A 100 6.55 -8.38 2.73
N PRO A 101 5.50 -7.78 3.33
CA PRO A 101 4.24 -8.50 3.52
C PRO A 101 3.49 -8.82 2.21
N LEU A 102 3.82 -8.12 1.11
CA LEU A 102 3.27 -8.41 -0.21
C LEU A 102 3.85 -9.70 -0.80
N LEU A 103 5.05 -10.13 -0.41
CA LEU A 103 5.71 -11.34 -0.92
C LEU A 103 5.13 -12.65 -0.38
N LYS A 104 3.96 -12.61 0.25
CA LYS A 104 3.26 -13.83 0.71
C LYS A 104 2.86 -14.67 -0.51
N ASP A 105 3.32 -15.92 -0.57
CA ASP A 105 3.12 -16.83 -1.72
C ASP A 105 1.66 -16.92 -2.18
N SER A 106 0.71 -16.94 -1.24
CA SER A 106 -0.73 -17.00 -1.56
C SER A 106 -1.22 -15.80 -2.37
N LEU A 107 -0.67 -14.61 -2.12
CA LEU A 107 -1.05 -13.37 -2.82
C LEU A 107 -0.34 -13.27 -4.16
N VAL A 108 0.94 -13.67 -4.21
CA VAL A 108 1.75 -13.69 -5.43
C VAL A 108 1.17 -14.68 -6.44
N ALA A 109 0.80 -15.89 -6.01
CA ALA A 109 0.20 -16.91 -6.88
C ALA A 109 -1.13 -16.45 -7.51
N LYS A 110 -1.91 -15.63 -6.79
CA LYS A 110 -3.17 -15.04 -7.28
C LYS A 110 -2.97 -13.81 -8.18
N GLY A 111 -1.75 -13.33 -8.36
CA GLY A 111 -1.44 -12.13 -9.15
C GLY A 111 -1.88 -10.80 -8.50
N LEU A 112 -2.36 -10.83 -7.25
CA LEU A 112 -2.85 -9.64 -6.54
C LEU A 112 -1.72 -8.65 -6.25
N VAL A 113 -0.53 -9.19 -5.98
CA VAL A 113 0.68 -8.42 -5.67
C VAL A 113 1.14 -7.64 -6.90
N LEU A 114 1.18 -8.29 -8.07
CA LEU A 114 1.58 -7.66 -9.32
C LEU A 114 0.64 -6.51 -9.68
N SER A 115 -0.68 -6.72 -9.57
CA SER A 115 -1.69 -5.67 -9.78
C SER A 115 -1.48 -4.49 -8.83
N PHE A 116 -1.33 -4.76 -7.53
CA PHE A 116 -1.11 -3.71 -6.52
C PHE A 116 0.17 -2.91 -6.79
N ILE A 117 1.29 -3.59 -7.05
CA ILE A 117 2.59 -2.94 -7.30
C ILE A 117 2.55 -2.11 -8.58
N THR A 118 1.83 -2.54 -9.60
CA THR A 118 1.68 -1.79 -10.85
C THR A 118 0.97 -0.46 -10.62
N ASP A 119 -0.15 -0.48 -9.89
CA ASP A 119 -0.88 0.75 -9.55
C ASP A 119 -0.04 1.65 -8.64
N PHE A 120 0.70 1.05 -7.70
CA PHE A 120 1.63 1.78 -6.83
C PHE A 120 2.74 2.47 -7.62
N PHE A 121 3.42 1.80 -8.55
CA PHE A 121 4.48 2.40 -9.37
C PHE A 121 3.94 3.51 -10.27
N LYS A 122 2.82 3.26 -10.97
CA LYS A 122 2.16 4.28 -11.81
C LYS A 122 1.90 5.56 -11.03
N GLU A 123 1.35 5.42 -9.82
CA GLU A 123 1.03 6.55 -8.96
C GLU A 123 2.29 7.23 -8.42
N TYR A 124 3.27 6.47 -7.94
CA TYR A 124 4.50 7.00 -7.35
C TYR A 124 5.31 7.83 -8.38
N LEU A 125 5.40 7.32 -9.61
CA LEU A 125 6.18 7.93 -10.70
C LEU A 125 5.56 9.21 -11.29
N VAL A 126 4.33 9.59 -10.91
CA VAL A 126 3.76 10.87 -11.33
C VAL A 126 4.52 12.07 -10.73
N GLU A 127 5.01 11.93 -9.49
CA GLU A 127 5.69 13.00 -8.73
C GLU A 127 7.14 12.70 -8.39
N ASN A 128 7.57 11.44 -8.52
CA ASN A 128 8.91 11.00 -8.12
C ASN A 128 9.64 10.42 -9.34
N SER A 129 10.96 10.55 -9.33
CA SER A 129 11.77 9.98 -10.40
C SER A 129 11.90 8.46 -10.29
N LEU A 130 12.35 7.81 -11.37
CA LEU A 130 12.69 6.39 -11.34
C LEU A 130 13.82 6.10 -10.33
N ASP A 131 14.79 7.00 -10.22
CA ASP A 131 15.89 6.88 -9.25
C ASP A 131 15.38 6.88 -7.80
N ASP A 132 14.39 7.74 -7.50
CA ASP A 132 13.72 7.76 -6.19
C ASP A 132 12.97 6.46 -5.92
N LEU A 133 12.33 5.89 -6.95
CA LEU A 133 11.63 4.60 -6.84
C LEU A 133 12.63 3.47 -6.58
N ILE A 134 13.74 3.42 -7.31
CA ILE A 134 14.81 2.45 -7.10
C ILE A 134 15.34 2.59 -5.67
N ALA A 135 15.65 3.80 -5.21
CA ALA A 135 16.12 4.03 -3.85
C ALA A 135 15.09 3.58 -2.78
N LEU A 136 13.79 3.77 -3.04
CA LEU A 136 12.72 3.28 -2.17
C LEU A 136 12.68 1.75 -2.11
N LEU A 137 12.79 1.08 -3.26
CA LEU A 137 12.82 -0.38 -3.36
C LEU A 137 14.05 -0.98 -2.66
N LYS A 138 15.22 -0.35 -2.82
CA LYS A 138 16.45 -0.73 -2.09
C LYS A 138 16.25 -0.68 -0.58
N ARG A 139 15.68 0.41 -0.06
CA ARG A 139 15.33 0.55 1.36
C ARG A 139 14.30 -0.48 1.82
N GLY A 140 13.39 -0.87 0.93
CA GLY A 140 12.42 -1.94 1.15
C GLY A 140 12.98 -3.35 1.07
N LYS A 141 14.28 -3.51 0.78
CA LYS A 141 14.95 -4.80 0.52
C LYS A 141 14.32 -5.57 -0.66
N MET A 142 13.95 -4.82 -1.70
CA MET A 142 13.30 -5.35 -2.91
C MET A 142 14.21 -5.39 -4.14
N GLU A 143 15.47 -4.92 -4.04
CA GLU A 143 16.39 -4.80 -5.19
C GLU A 143 16.57 -6.13 -5.94
N ASP A 144 16.81 -7.22 -5.20
CA ASP A 144 17.02 -8.55 -5.78
C ASP A 144 15.71 -9.32 -6.01
N ASN A 145 14.60 -8.81 -5.49
CA ASN A 145 13.33 -9.55 -5.35
C ASN A 145 12.21 -8.99 -6.25
N LEU A 146 12.51 -8.12 -7.21
CA LEU A 146 11.49 -7.55 -8.10
C LEU A 146 10.71 -8.61 -8.88
N LEU A 147 11.39 -9.67 -9.32
CA LEU A 147 10.74 -10.80 -9.98
C LEU A 147 9.80 -11.56 -9.03
N GLU A 148 9.99 -11.46 -7.72
CA GLU A 148 9.14 -12.16 -6.74
C GLU A 148 7.72 -11.62 -6.68
N PHE A 149 7.48 -10.39 -7.18
CA PHE A 149 6.12 -9.85 -7.35
C PHE A 149 5.29 -10.59 -8.39
N PHE A 150 5.95 -11.27 -9.34
CA PHE A 150 5.28 -12.03 -10.38
C PHE A 150 4.90 -13.42 -9.85
N PRO A 151 3.74 -13.96 -10.26
CA PRO A 151 3.44 -15.38 -10.06
C PRO A 151 4.58 -16.24 -10.59
N THR A 152 4.91 -17.36 -9.93
CA THR A 152 6.07 -18.21 -10.25
C THR A 152 6.16 -18.58 -11.74
N ALA A 153 5.03 -18.81 -12.40
CA ALA A 153 4.95 -19.14 -13.82
C ALA A 153 5.37 -18.00 -14.78
N LYS A 154 5.43 -16.75 -14.31
CA LYS A 154 5.74 -15.54 -15.08
C LYS A 154 7.04 -14.85 -14.65
N ARG A 155 7.85 -15.50 -13.80
CA ARG A 155 9.12 -14.95 -13.33
C ARG A 155 10.21 -15.11 -14.41
N SER A 156 10.22 -14.22 -15.38
CA SER A 156 11.28 -14.12 -16.39
C SER A 156 11.61 -12.65 -16.67
N ALA A 157 12.82 -12.39 -17.18
CA ALA A 157 13.22 -11.05 -17.60
C ALA A 157 12.33 -10.51 -18.74
N GLU A 158 11.90 -11.41 -19.63
CA GLU A 158 10.96 -11.11 -20.72
C GLU A 158 9.59 -10.72 -20.17
N GLY A 159 9.04 -11.49 -19.24
CA GLY A 159 7.75 -11.20 -18.61
C GLY A 159 7.76 -9.92 -17.77
N PHE A 160 8.92 -9.56 -17.21
CA PHE A 160 9.11 -8.27 -16.54
C PHE A 160 9.05 -7.11 -17.55
N SER A 161 9.83 -7.20 -18.63
CA SER A 161 9.90 -6.15 -19.66
C SER A 161 8.61 -5.99 -20.48
N GLU A 162 7.79 -7.03 -20.59
CA GLU A 162 6.48 -6.93 -21.24
C GLU A 162 5.45 -6.21 -20.37
N HIS A 163 5.59 -6.29 -19.05
CA HIS A 163 4.62 -5.77 -18.09
C HIS A 163 4.92 -4.33 -17.65
N PHE A 164 6.20 -3.95 -17.50
CA PHE A 164 6.66 -2.63 -17.07
C PHE A 164 7.41 -1.91 -18.19
#